data_AF-A0A2N0FTH9-F1
#
_entry.id   AF-A0A2N0FTH9-F1
#
_cell.length_a   1.000
_cell.length_b   1.000
_cell.length_c   1.000
_cell.angle_alpha   90.00
_cell.angle_beta   90.00
_cell.angle_gamma   90.00
#
_symmetry.space_group_name_H-M   'P 1'
#
loop_
_entity.id
_entity.type
_entity.pdbx_description
1 polymer ?
#
loop_
_entity_poly.entity_id
_entity_poly.type
_entity_poly.pdbx_seq_one_letter_code
_entity_poly.pdbx_strand_id
1 'polypeptide(L)'
;MKNIFKIGLAAFFGVILYSCDEGIDALTEIDPGTDASAPTITINSPTEGLAVKVNEELATITIDFEAQDDIELGSVNVSLNGTEIRSYTSFKDYRRLVIDDLTYNQLGDGDHVLTIVANDLYGKSTTETVNFTKEPAYISKYPGEILYMPFEGGYVDLLSFEEASKNGSPSISEEALAGNGAYAGAEDAYLTLDPERFKNSEISAIFWLKLNAVPDRAGLLAMSSPLNETGGNVLTNGFRFFRESAANKQRFKLNVGTGAGNSWFDGGEAADVDTNTNEWINLAFTISGTEAVVYIDGQVVSQGTLDGLDWTDVNVLSIMSGAPNFSGWNHLSDQSLMDELRIFDRAITQEEVQQIIQDDSGIVVSDYPPTFDGEMFYMPFEGDYTNLFTSTEAEVVGTPSFAGESAAGDDAYAGAADSYLTYPANGLTTDEFSATFWYKVNPEPGNAGILVMSPEDSENADFPEIQNLRTSGFRFFREGDATRQIFKLNVGTGEGETWVDGGDAAAFDPTDAGWVHMAFTISSDTAIIYFDGEPVAQNALGVGIDWSGCDLLSIASGAPRFTQWNHLADSSFIDELRFYNKALSQEEIMEVRNTDL
;
A
#
# COMPACT_ATOMS: atom_id res chain seq x y z
N MET A 1 40.44 -62.23 72.92
CA MET A 1 39.90 -61.65 71.66
C MET A 1 38.68 -60.74 71.86
N LYS A 2 38.63 -59.88 72.89
CA LYS A 2 37.55 -58.89 73.08
C LYS A 2 38.04 -57.42 73.21
N ASN A 3 39.35 -57.21 73.37
CA ASN A 3 39.93 -55.87 73.53
C ASN A 3 40.61 -55.33 72.27
N ILE A 4 40.97 -56.18 71.30
CA ILE A 4 41.59 -55.75 70.02
C ILE A 4 40.53 -55.16 69.07
N PHE A 5 39.29 -55.69 69.11
CA PHE A 5 38.19 -55.16 68.30
C PHE A 5 37.72 -53.77 68.77
N LYS A 6 37.83 -53.49 70.08
CA LYS A 6 37.49 -52.18 70.65
C LYS A 6 38.54 -51.10 70.36
N ILE A 7 39.80 -51.48 70.18
CA ILE A 7 40.88 -50.57 69.80
C ILE A 7 40.84 -50.27 68.30
N GLY A 8 40.50 -51.25 67.46
CA GLY A 8 40.30 -51.05 66.02
C GLY A 8 39.11 -50.14 65.68
N LEU A 9 37.99 -50.28 66.41
CA LEU A 9 36.80 -49.45 66.20
C LEU A 9 37.00 -48.00 66.71
N ALA A 10 37.77 -47.80 67.78
CA ALA A 10 38.13 -46.47 68.28
C ALA A 10 39.16 -45.76 67.38
N ALA A 11 40.08 -46.51 66.76
CA ALA A 11 41.01 -45.97 65.77
C ALA A 11 40.30 -45.58 64.45
N PHE A 12 39.26 -46.32 64.05
CA PHE A 12 38.47 -45.98 62.85
C PHE A 12 37.53 -44.77 63.08
N PHE A 13 36.96 -44.60 64.29
CA PHE A 13 36.19 -43.40 64.63
C PHE A 13 37.06 -42.15 64.88
N GLY A 14 38.33 -42.33 65.29
CA GLY A 14 39.28 -41.23 65.44
C GLY A 14 39.76 -40.62 64.13
N VAL A 15 39.76 -41.39 63.03
CA VAL A 15 40.17 -40.91 61.70
C VAL A 15 39.05 -40.15 60.99
N ILE A 16 37.78 -40.40 61.30
CA ILE A 16 36.63 -39.66 60.73
C ILE A 16 36.44 -38.29 61.42
N LEU A 17 37.02 -38.08 62.60
CA LEU A 17 36.98 -36.80 63.32
C LEU A 17 38.23 -35.92 63.12
N TYR A 18 39.19 -36.36 62.28
CA TYR A 18 40.43 -35.63 62.01
C TYR A 18 40.61 -35.26 60.53
N SER A 19 39.55 -35.37 59.71
CA SER A 19 39.56 -34.96 58.30
C SER A 19 38.64 -33.77 57.99
N CYS A 20 38.21 -33.03 59.02
CA CYS A 20 37.40 -31.82 58.84
C CYS A 20 38.07 -30.62 59.52
N ASP A 21 39.33 -30.34 59.18
CA ASP A 21 39.93 -29.01 59.36
C ASP A 21 41.23 -28.85 58.55
N GLU A 22 41.25 -29.32 57.30
CA GLU A 22 42.09 -28.60 56.33
C GLU A 22 41.28 -27.37 55.95
N GLY A 23 41.54 -26.30 56.71
CA GLY A 23 40.96 -24.99 56.48
C GLY A 23 41.02 -24.69 54.98
N ILE A 24 39.85 -24.44 54.41
CA ILE A 24 39.76 -23.54 53.27
C ILE A 24 40.59 -22.33 53.71
N ASP A 25 41.66 -22.04 52.96
CA ASP A 25 42.54 -20.90 53.25
C ASP A 25 41.64 -19.72 53.58
N ALA A 26 41.88 -19.07 54.73
CA ALA A 26 41.04 -17.93 55.10
C ALA A 26 41.09 -16.98 53.92
N LEU A 27 39.93 -16.65 53.32
CA LEU A 27 39.83 -15.61 52.33
C LEU A 27 40.38 -14.35 53.00
N THR A 28 41.67 -14.08 52.78
CA THR A 28 42.27 -12.81 53.15
C THR A 28 41.53 -11.78 52.31
N GLU A 29 40.67 -11.04 52.98
CA GLU A 29 39.99 -9.87 52.44
C GLU A 29 41.08 -8.95 51.87
N ILE A 30 41.18 -8.95 50.56
CA ILE A 30 41.96 -7.94 49.84
C ILE A 30 41.08 -6.70 49.87
N ASP A 31 41.62 -5.62 50.42
CA ASP A 31 40.96 -4.32 50.42
C ASP A 31 40.49 -4.01 48.98
N PRO A 32 39.17 -3.88 48.73
CA PRO A 32 38.61 -3.80 47.38
C PRO A 32 39.13 -2.59 46.59
N GLY A 33 39.78 -1.63 47.26
CA GLY A 33 40.25 -0.39 46.68
C GLY A 33 39.21 0.72 46.82
N THR A 34 39.57 1.93 46.40
CA THR A 34 38.62 3.05 46.36
C THR A 34 37.69 2.90 45.18
N ASP A 35 36.40 2.99 45.43
CA ASP A 35 35.35 3.08 44.41
C ASP A 35 35.58 4.27 43.45
N ALA A 36 35.88 3.97 42.19
CA ALA A 36 36.34 4.94 41.20
C ALA A 36 35.25 5.35 40.20
N SER A 37 34.45 4.40 39.71
CA SER A 37 33.43 4.62 38.67
C SER A 37 32.02 4.39 39.19
N ALA A 38 31.00 4.84 38.44
CA ALA A 38 29.65 4.33 38.62
C ALA A 38 29.50 3.03 37.82
N PRO A 39 28.47 2.19 38.08
CA PRO A 39 28.24 0.99 37.31
C PRO A 39 28.12 1.26 35.80
N THR A 40 28.47 0.30 34.95
CA THR A 40 28.22 0.35 33.51
C THR A 40 27.12 -0.63 33.13
N ILE A 41 26.25 -0.25 32.19
CA ILE A 41 25.16 -1.09 31.69
C ILE A 41 25.31 -1.27 30.18
N THR A 42 25.10 -2.48 29.69
CA THR A 42 24.98 -2.81 28.26
C THR A 42 23.66 -3.52 28.04
N ILE A 43 22.79 -2.99 27.18
CA ILE A 43 21.54 -3.64 26.78
C ILE A 43 21.77 -4.30 25.42
N ASN A 44 21.60 -5.62 25.35
CA ASN A 44 21.77 -6.39 24.12
C ASN A 44 20.42 -6.61 23.41
N SER A 45 19.32 -6.74 24.16
CA SER A 45 17.97 -6.88 23.62
C SER A 45 16.91 -6.34 24.60
N PRO A 46 15.85 -5.67 24.12
CA PRO A 46 15.69 -5.11 22.76
C PRO A 46 16.79 -4.09 22.42
N THR A 47 17.05 -3.89 21.13
CA THR A 47 17.96 -2.85 20.63
C THR A 47 17.20 -1.56 20.34
N GLU A 48 17.90 -0.42 20.34
CA GLU A 48 17.32 0.88 19.97
C GLU A 48 16.65 0.82 18.59
N GLY A 49 15.40 1.27 18.52
CA GLY A 49 14.59 1.29 17.30
C GLY A 49 14.02 -0.06 16.87
N LEU A 50 14.10 -1.12 17.70
CA LEU A 50 13.49 -2.41 17.37
C LEU A 50 11.97 -2.25 17.15
N ALA A 51 11.45 -2.77 16.04
CA ALA A 51 10.02 -2.90 15.79
C ALA A 51 9.59 -4.36 16.00
N VAL A 52 8.80 -4.62 17.04
CA VAL A 52 8.22 -5.93 17.34
C VAL A 52 6.94 -6.10 16.51
N LYS A 53 6.95 -7.06 15.60
CA LYS A 53 5.83 -7.37 14.71
C LYS A 53 5.28 -8.75 15.05
N VAL A 54 4.13 -8.81 15.75
CA VAL A 54 3.45 -10.07 16.08
C VAL A 54 1.93 -9.89 16.15
N ASN A 55 1.21 -11.00 15.98
CA ASN A 55 -0.26 -11.04 15.97
C ASN A 55 -0.90 -10.95 17.36
N GLU A 56 -0.17 -11.26 18.44
CA GLU A 56 -0.76 -11.21 19.77
C GLU A 56 -1.07 -9.77 20.20
N GLU A 57 -2.26 -9.56 20.77
CA GLU A 57 -2.63 -8.31 21.45
C GLU A 57 -1.58 -7.95 22.54
N LEU A 58 -1.02 -8.97 23.19
CA LEU A 58 0.05 -8.84 24.17
C LEU A 58 1.21 -9.77 23.79
N ALA A 59 2.33 -9.21 23.35
CA ALA A 59 3.50 -9.94 22.93
C ALA A 59 4.42 -10.33 24.10
N THR A 60 5.25 -11.34 23.85
CA THR A 60 6.37 -11.70 24.74
C THR A 60 7.69 -11.25 24.15
N ILE A 61 8.49 -10.53 24.94
CA ILE A 61 9.88 -10.16 24.62
C ILE A 61 10.85 -10.76 25.63
N THR A 62 12.08 -10.99 25.19
CA THR A 62 13.21 -11.35 26.05
C THR A 62 14.16 -10.17 26.16
N ILE A 63 14.46 -9.82 27.41
CA ILE A 63 15.36 -8.74 27.78
C ILE A 63 16.72 -9.35 28.13
N ASP A 64 17.76 -8.88 27.43
CA ASP A 64 19.15 -9.27 27.62
C ASP A 64 19.98 -8.02 27.94
N PHE A 65 20.63 -8.05 29.10
CA PHE A 65 21.51 -6.97 29.53
C PHE A 65 22.59 -7.44 30.50
N GLU A 66 23.60 -6.59 30.62
CA GLU A 66 24.70 -6.76 31.54
C GLU A 66 24.91 -5.48 32.36
N ALA A 67 25.15 -5.62 33.65
CA ALA A 67 25.59 -4.55 34.54
C ALA A 67 26.90 -4.94 35.22
N GLN A 68 27.86 -4.01 35.27
CA GLN A 68 29.17 -4.21 35.90
C GLN A 68 29.56 -3.03 36.78
N ASP A 69 30.35 -3.29 37.81
CA ASP A 69 30.94 -2.26 38.68
C ASP A 69 32.39 -2.61 39.03
N ASP A 70 33.23 -1.60 39.32
CA ASP A 70 34.63 -1.84 39.72
C ASP A 70 34.76 -2.40 41.14
N ILE A 71 33.80 -2.09 42.03
CA ILE A 71 33.80 -2.56 43.41
C ILE A 71 32.68 -3.55 43.67
N GLU A 72 31.42 -3.11 43.70
CA GLU A 72 30.26 -3.92 44.08
C GLU A 72 28.92 -3.28 43.70
N LEU A 73 28.08 -4.05 43.01
CA LEU A 73 26.70 -3.68 42.69
C LEU A 73 25.82 -3.75 43.95
N GLY A 74 25.04 -2.70 44.17
CA GLY A 74 24.03 -2.65 45.22
C GLY A 74 22.65 -3.11 44.74
N SER A 75 22.19 -2.59 43.61
CA SER A 75 20.91 -3.00 43.00
C SER A 75 20.90 -2.79 41.49
N VAL A 76 20.14 -3.61 40.78
CA VAL A 76 19.84 -3.40 39.35
C VAL A 76 18.34 -3.53 39.14
N ASN A 77 17.70 -2.45 38.68
CA ASN A 77 16.26 -2.37 38.48
C ASN A 77 15.95 -2.26 36.99
N VAL A 78 14.99 -3.06 36.54
CA VAL A 78 14.52 -3.12 35.16
C VAL A 78 13.07 -2.64 35.14
N SER A 79 12.80 -1.65 34.31
CA SER A 79 11.48 -1.06 34.14
C SER A 79 11.11 -0.94 32.67
N LEU A 80 9.82 -1.09 32.38
CA LEU A 80 9.25 -0.89 31.06
C LEU A 80 8.13 0.15 31.17
N ASN A 81 8.20 1.20 30.34
CA ASN A 81 7.24 2.31 30.37
C ASN A 81 7.08 2.92 31.77
N GLY A 82 8.19 3.06 32.50
CA GLY A 82 8.24 3.56 33.87
C GLY A 82 7.69 2.61 34.95
N THR A 83 7.24 1.41 34.58
CA THR A 83 6.78 0.39 35.52
C THR A 83 7.89 -0.62 35.79
N GLU A 84 8.28 -0.82 37.05
CA GLU A 84 9.29 -1.82 37.41
C GLU A 84 8.77 -3.24 37.13
N ILE A 85 9.53 -4.01 36.35
CA ILE A 85 9.22 -5.40 36.02
C ILE A 85 10.12 -6.39 36.77
N ARG A 86 11.32 -5.94 37.18
CA ARG A 86 12.24 -6.74 38.00
C ARG A 86 13.25 -5.87 38.76
N SER A 87 13.67 -6.35 39.93
CA SER A 87 14.81 -5.80 40.68
C SER A 87 15.71 -6.93 41.17
N TYR A 88 17.02 -6.71 41.07
CA TYR A 88 18.07 -7.61 41.54
C TYR A 88 18.86 -6.92 42.65
N THR A 89 18.96 -7.56 43.82
CA THR A 89 19.71 -7.05 44.98
C THR A 89 20.66 -8.09 45.56
N SER A 90 20.84 -9.21 44.86
CA SER A 90 21.69 -10.32 45.27
C SER A 90 22.37 -10.87 44.04
N PHE A 91 23.70 -10.97 44.09
CA PHE A 91 24.53 -11.28 42.94
C PHE A 91 25.42 -12.48 43.23
N LYS A 92 25.54 -13.39 42.25
CA LYS A 92 26.49 -14.51 42.33
C LYS A 92 27.92 -14.02 42.17
N ASP A 93 28.10 -13.04 41.30
CA ASP A 93 29.31 -12.22 41.17
C ASP A 93 28.92 -10.79 41.57
N TYR A 94 29.43 -10.32 42.71
CA TYR A 94 29.06 -9.02 43.28
C TYR A 94 29.49 -7.83 42.41
N ARG A 95 30.35 -8.03 41.40
CA ARG A 95 30.75 -7.00 40.44
C ARG A 95 30.02 -7.06 39.12
N ARG A 96 29.26 -8.13 38.84
CA ARG A 96 28.70 -8.37 37.52
C ARG A 96 27.37 -9.12 37.57
N LEU A 97 26.36 -8.54 36.94
CA LEU A 97 25.09 -9.18 36.65
C LEU A 97 24.97 -9.37 35.14
N VAL A 98 24.67 -10.60 34.71
CA VAL A 98 24.31 -10.94 33.33
C VAL A 98 22.93 -11.55 33.35
N ILE A 99 22.02 -11.03 32.54
CA ILE A 99 20.67 -11.53 32.34
C ILE A 99 20.45 -11.69 30.85
N ASP A 100 20.09 -12.89 30.41
CA ASP A 100 19.85 -13.23 29.00
C ASP A 100 18.46 -13.86 28.77
N ASP A 101 17.66 -14.02 29.83
CA ASP A 101 16.41 -14.79 29.82
C ASP A 101 15.21 -14.09 30.50
N LEU A 102 15.30 -12.79 30.77
CA LEU A 102 14.19 -12.06 31.40
C LEU A 102 13.05 -11.85 30.41
N THR A 103 11.96 -12.61 30.59
CA THR A 103 10.77 -12.51 29.74
C THR A 103 9.74 -11.52 30.28
N TYR A 104 9.14 -10.75 29.37
CA TYR A 104 7.98 -9.89 29.64
C TYR A 104 6.89 -10.19 28.62
N ASN A 105 5.70 -10.59 29.07
CA ASN A 105 4.63 -11.14 28.23
C ASN A 105 3.35 -10.29 28.18
N GLN A 106 3.47 -9.00 28.48
CA GLN A 106 2.35 -8.04 28.50
C GLN A 106 2.63 -6.83 27.61
N LEU A 107 3.39 -7.02 26.53
CA LEU A 107 3.74 -5.93 25.63
C LEU A 107 2.57 -5.65 24.68
N GLY A 108 1.82 -4.58 24.93
CA GLY A 108 0.77 -4.10 24.02
C GLY A 108 1.32 -3.26 22.87
N ASP A 109 0.47 -2.79 21.95
CA ASP A 109 0.90 -1.98 20.80
C ASP A 109 1.39 -0.58 21.21
N GLY A 110 2.29 -0.02 20.40
CA GLY A 110 2.80 1.34 20.52
C GLY A 110 4.27 1.42 20.95
N ASP A 111 4.69 2.63 21.31
CA ASP A 111 6.07 2.90 21.70
C ASP A 111 6.35 2.44 23.14
N HIS A 112 7.53 1.87 23.33
CA HIS A 112 8.01 1.35 24.59
C HIS A 112 9.41 1.86 24.92
N VAL A 113 9.62 2.05 26.21
CA VAL A 113 10.88 2.52 26.78
C VAL A 113 11.32 1.50 27.83
N LEU A 114 12.34 0.71 27.51
CA LEU A 114 13.05 -0.12 28.49
C LEU A 114 14.07 0.74 29.21
N THR A 115 14.05 0.74 30.53
CA THR A 115 15.03 1.47 31.35
C THR A 115 15.63 0.54 32.40
N ILE A 116 16.97 0.50 32.44
CA ILE A 116 17.75 -0.25 33.41
C ILE A 116 18.53 0.75 34.26
N VAL A 117 18.41 0.62 35.58
CA VAL A 117 19.13 1.44 36.56
C VAL A 117 19.99 0.53 37.42
N ALA A 118 21.31 0.74 37.40
CA ALA A 118 22.26 0.04 38.24
C ALA A 118 22.82 1.00 39.28
N ASN A 119 22.74 0.64 40.56
CA ASN A 119 23.30 1.37 41.67
C ASN A 119 24.40 0.54 42.33
N ASP A 120 25.52 1.17 42.70
CA ASP A 120 26.53 0.55 43.54
C ASP A 120 26.15 0.63 45.04
N LEU A 121 26.98 0.08 45.92
CA LEU A 121 26.80 0.21 47.38
C LEU A 121 27.25 1.56 47.97
N TYR A 122 27.96 2.38 47.19
CA TYR A 122 28.52 3.66 47.60
C TYR A 122 27.67 4.88 47.16
N GLY A 123 26.55 4.63 46.49
CA GLY A 123 25.54 5.59 46.08
C GLY A 123 25.70 6.16 44.68
N LYS A 124 26.59 5.66 43.82
CA LYS A 124 26.63 6.04 42.40
C LYS A 124 25.67 5.15 41.60
N SER A 125 25.21 5.70 40.49
CA SER A 125 24.14 5.12 39.69
C SER A 125 24.35 5.42 38.21
N THR A 126 23.97 4.47 37.37
CA THR A 126 23.89 4.62 35.91
C THR A 126 22.51 4.18 35.46
N THR A 127 21.96 4.93 34.50
CA THR A 127 20.68 4.61 33.85
C THR A 127 20.93 4.49 32.36
N GLU A 128 20.52 3.37 31.79
CA GLU A 128 20.49 3.16 30.34
C GLU A 128 19.07 2.90 29.88
N THR A 129 18.76 3.42 28.70
CA THR A 129 17.42 3.37 28.12
C THR A 129 17.50 2.92 26.67
N VAL A 130 16.55 2.08 26.28
CA VAL A 130 16.32 1.69 24.88
C VAL A 130 14.86 1.95 24.53
N ASN A 131 14.64 2.63 23.40
CA ASN A 131 13.31 2.80 22.81
C ASN A 131 13.07 1.76 21.72
N PHE A 132 11.87 1.20 21.71
CA PHE A 132 11.43 0.22 20.71
C PHE A 132 9.91 0.30 20.60
N THR A 133 9.33 -0.25 19.54
CA THR A 133 7.89 -0.15 19.27
C THR A 133 7.32 -1.55 19.07
N LYS A 134 6.09 -1.81 19.52
CA LYS A 134 5.28 -2.92 19.02
C LYS A 134 4.31 -2.38 17.99
N GLU A 135 4.45 -2.83 16.76
CA GLU A 135 3.54 -2.42 15.69
C GLU A 135 2.21 -3.17 15.82
N PRO A 136 1.07 -2.49 15.54
CA PRO A 136 -0.21 -3.15 15.49
C PRO A 136 -0.22 -4.18 14.36
N ALA A 137 -0.97 -5.26 14.56
CA ALA A 137 -1.09 -6.29 13.54
C ALA A 137 -1.81 -5.75 12.29
N TYR A 138 -1.33 -6.12 11.10
CA TYR A 138 -2.03 -5.80 9.87
C TYR A 138 -3.40 -6.49 9.87
N ILE A 139 -4.43 -5.73 9.53
CA ILE A 139 -5.78 -6.23 9.34
C ILE A 139 -5.96 -6.43 7.85
N SER A 140 -6.34 -7.64 7.44
CA SER A 140 -6.62 -7.95 6.05
C SER A 140 -7.54 -6.91 5.41
N LYS A 141 -7.09 -6.37 4.28
CA LYS A 141 -7.79 -5.31 3.56
C LYS A 141 -8.84 -5.87 2.60
N TYR A 142 -8.61 -7.06 2.07
CA TYR A 142 -9.41 -7.65 1.00
C TYR A 142 -9.94 -9.04 1.38
N PRO A 143 -11.17 -9.41 0.97
CA PRO A 143 -11.71 -10.73 1.24
C PRO A 143 -10.82 -11.84 0.68
N GLY A 144 -10.50 -12.84 1.50
CA GLY A 144 -9.72 -14.02 1.11
C GLY A 144 -8.21 -13.79 1.02
N GLU A 145 -7.68 -12.63 1.44
CA GLU A 145 -6.25 -12.36 1.50
C GLU A 145 -5.59 -13.25 2.59
N ILE A 146 -4.59 -14.05 2.21
CA ILE A 146 -3.90 -15.03 3.07
C ILE A 146 -2.37 -14.85 3.13
N LEU A 147 -1.83 -13.93 2.32
CA LEU A 147 -0.46 -13.42 2.39
C LEU A 147 -0.48 -11.93 2.05
N TYR A 148 0.26 -11.12 2.80
CA TYR A 148 0.63 -9.79 2.36
C TYR A 148 2.09 -9.48 2.73
N MET A 149 2.93 -9.27 1.72
CA MET A 149 4.34 -8.93 1.86
C MET A 149 4.64 -7.62 1.12
N PRO A 150 4.65 -6.47 1.82
CA PRO A 150 5.04 -5.17 1.24
C PRO A 150 6.56 -4.95 1.24
N PHE A 151 7.35 -5.88 1.78
CA PHE A 151 8.81 -5.79 1.82
C PHE A 151 9.40 -4.57 2.54
N GLU A 152 8.62 -3.95 3.43
CA GLU A 152 9.05 -2.84 4.29
C GLU A 152 10.01 -3.31 5.40
N GLY A 153 11.32 -3.26 5.11
CA GLY A 153 12.39 -3.58 6.05
C GLY A 153 12.63 -5.06 6.31
N GLY A 154 11.88 -5.97 5.68
CA GLY A 154 12.04 -7.41 5.87
C GLY A 154 11.22 -8.28 4.93
N TYR A 155 11.31 -9.60 5.10
CA TYR A 155 10.59 -10.61 4.30
C TYR A 155 9.44 -11.23 5.10
N VAL A 156 8.67 -10.38 5.78
CA VAL A 156 7.61 -10.80 6.70
C VAL A 156 6.27 -10.74 6.00
N ASP A 157 5.49 -11.80 6.12
CA ASP A 157 4.07 -11.77 5.81
C ASP A 157 3.31 -11.09 6.96
N LEU A 158 2.65 -9.97 6.68
CA LEU A 158 1.97 -9.18 7.69
C LEU A 158 0.67 -9.83 8.21
N LEU A 159 0.14 -10.86 7.54
CA LEU A 159 -1.03 -11.58 8.03
C LEU A 159 -0.66 -12.70 9.02
N SER A 160 0.34 -13.51 8.70
CA SER A 160 0.75 -14.62 9.58
C SER A 160 1.92 -14.28 10.51
N PHE A 161 2.66 -13.20 10.23
CA PHE A 161 3.96 -12.84 10.83
C PHE A 161 5.04 -13.91 10.59
N GLU A 162 4.82 -14.82 9.63
CA GLU A 162 5.85 -15.73 9.15
C GLU A 162 6.90 -14.94 8.36
N GLU A 163 8.16 -15.03 8.77
CA GLU A 163 9.28 -14.52 7.99
C GLU A 163 9.71 -15.58 6.96
N ALA A 164 9.74 -15.19 5.69
CA ALA A 164 10.12 -16.09 4.61
C ALA A 164 11.59 -16.51 4.74
N SER A 165 11.86 -17.80 4.51
CA SER A 165 13.23 -18.30 4.49
C SER A 165 13.96 -17.79 3.25
N LYS A 166 15.19 -17.32 3.44
CA LYS A 166 16.00 -16.69 2.40
C LYS A 166 17.06 -17.65 1.85
N ASN A 167 17.14 -17.77 0.53
CA ASN A 167 18.27 -18.35 -0.19
C ASN A 167 19.04 -17.26 -0.94
N GLY A 168 20.36 -17.43 -1.10
CA GLY A 168 21.23 -16.44 -1.72
C GLY A 168 21.32 -15.14 -0.91
N SER A 169 21.49 -14.02 -1.63
CA SER A 169 21.66 -12.69 -1.04
C SER A 169 20.69 -11.65 -1.62
N PRO A 170 19.37 -11.85 -1.54
CA PRO A 170 18.43 -10.76 -1.83
C PRO A 170 18.58 -9.66 -0.76
N SER A 171 18.16 -8.46 -1.11
CA SER A 171 18.13 -7.29 -0.23
C SER A 171 16.76 -6.63 -0.24
N ILE A 172 16.61 -5.56 0.55
CA ILE A 172 15.49 -4.61 0.46
C ILE A 172 16.03 -3.35 -0.22
N SER A 173 15.38 -2.92 -1.30
CA SER A 173 15.71 -1.69 -2.03
C SER A 173 15.12 -0.47 -1.32
N GLU A 174 15.76 0.70 -1.42
CA GLU A 174 15.14 1.98 -1.05
C GLU A 174 14.14 2.47 -2.13
N GLU A 175 14.26 1.95 -3.35
CA GLU A 175 13.26 2.14 -4.40
C GLU A 175 12.11 1.16 -4.21
N ALA A 176 10.90 1.71 -4.06
CA ALA A 176 9.66 0.97 -3.83
C ALA A 176 8.52 1.56 -4.68
N LEU A 177 7.44 0.82 -4.87
CA LEU A 177 6.19 1.36 -5.41
C LEU A 177 5.52 2.22 -4.34
N ALA A 178 5.38 1.66 -3.15
CA ALA A 178 4.79 2.28 -1.98
C ALA A 178 5.67 1.99 -0.75
N GLY A 179 5.48 2.74 0.33
CA GLY A 179 6.22 2.48 1.56
C GLY A 179 7.70 2.82 1.49
N ASN A 180 8.52 2.05 2.20
CA ASN A 180 9.96 2.34 2.40
C ASN A 180 10.91 1.26 1.88
N GLY A 181 10.41 0.24 1.19
CA GLY A 181 11.28 -0.68 0.48
C GLY A 181 10.56 -1.77 -0.30
N ALA A 182 11.28 -2.35 -1.28
CA ALA A 182 10.83 -3.46 -2.10
C ALA A 182 11.82 -4.62 -2.05
N TYR A 183 11.36 -5.85 -2.32
CA TYR A 183 12.27 -6.98 -2.52
C TYR A 183 13.22 -6.68 -3.68
N ALA A 184 14.52 -6.81 -3.46
CA ALA A 184 15.52 -6.73 -4.51
C ALA A 184 16.19 -8.09 -4.73
N GLY A 185 15.95 -8.65 -5.91
CA GLY A 185 16.52 -9.92 -6.31
C GLY A 185 18.02 -9.87 -6.60
N ALA A 186 18.68 -11.01 -6.47
CA ALA A 186 20.08 -11.20 -6.79
C ALA A 186 20.29 -12.57 -7.48
N GLU A 187 21.47 -12.80 -8.04
CA GLU A 187 21.80 -14.10 -8.63
C GLU A 187 21.63 -15.23 -7.60
N ASP A 188 20.89 -16.27 -7.98
CA ASP A 188 20.52 -17.43 -7.15
C ASP A 188 19.81 -17.08 -5.84
N ALA A 189 19.22 -15.88 -5.74
CA ALA A 189 18.45 -15.45 -4.58
C ALA A 189 16.95 -15.69 -4.76
N TYR A 190 16.29 -16.09 -3.67
CA TYR A 190 14.83 -16.26 -3.59
C TYR A 190 14.35 -16.42 -2.16
N LEU A 191 13.04 -16.34 -1.97
CA LEU A 191 12.38 -16.61 -0.70
C LEU A 191 11.54 -17.88 -0.77
N THR A 192 11.36 -18.54 0.37
CA THR A 192 10.47 -19.70 0.48
C THR A 192 9.58 -19.64 1.72
N LEU A 193 8.34 -20.08 1.56
CA LEU A 193 7.34 -20.22 2.63
C LEU A 193 6.79 -21.65 2.68
N ASP A 194 6.24 -22.04 3.84
CA ASP A 194 5.47 -23.29 3.96
C ASP A 194 4.25 -23.22 3.03
N PRO A 195 4.08 -24.20 2.11
CA PRO A 195 3.00 -24.15 1.13
C PRO A 195 1.60 -24.40 1.73
N GLU A 196 1.49 -24.96 2.93
CA GLU A 196 0.29 -25.69 3.35
C GLU A 196 -0.96 -24.78 3.39
N ARG A 197 -0.80 -23.53 3.82
CA ARG A 197 -1.89 -22.54 3.85
C ARG A 197 -2.34 -22.03 2.48
N PHE A 198 -1.54 -22.26 1.43
CA PHE A 198 -1.85 -21.82 0.07
C PHE A 198 -2.50 -22.94 -0.78
N LYS A 199 -2.61 -24.17 -0.25
CA LYS A 199 -3.17 -25.32 -0.97
C LYS A 199 -4.70 -25.32 -1.01
N ASN A 200 -5.28 -24.27 -1.58
CA ASN A 200 -6.72 -24.08 -1.71
C ASN A 200 -7.24 -24.58 -3.06
N SER A 201 -8.56 -24.79 -3.19
CA SER A 201 -9.16 -25.19 -4.48
C SER A 201 -9.10 -24.07 -5.53
N GLU A 202 -8.90 -22.84 -5.06
CA GLU A 202 -8.72 -21.64 -5.85
C GLU A 202 -7.56 -20.85 -5.25
N ILE A 203 -6.85 -20.08 -6.06
CA ILE A 203 -5.75 -19.22 -5.59
C ILE A 203 -5.57 -18.06 -6.55
N SER A 204 -5.30 -16.88 -6.02
CA SER A 204 -4.87 -15.72 -6.81
C SER A 204 -3.61 -15.13 -6.21
N ALA A 205 -2.81 -14.47 -7.04
CA ALA A 205 -1.73 -13.62 -6.58
C ALA A 205 -1.71 -12.32 -7.39
N ILE A 206 -1.35 -11.22 -6.72
CA ILE A 206 -1.11 -9.92 -7.33
C ILE A 206 0.12 -9.30 -6.68
N PHE A 207 0.95 -8.64 -7.48
CA PHE A 207 2.15 -7.97 -7.02
C PHE A 207 2.63 -6.98 -8.07
N TRP A 208 3.50 -6.07 -7.65
CA TRP A 208 4.17 -5.15 -8.55
C TRP A 208 5.59 -5.62 -8.83
N LEU A 209 6.05 -5.39 -10.06
CA LEU A 209 7.39 -5.76 -10.50
C LEU A 209 8.04 -4.59 -11.23
N LYS A 210 9.25 -4.21 -10.85
CA LYS A 210 10.10 -3.32 -11.65
C LYS A 210 11.14 -4.16 -12.38
N LEU A 211 10.88 -4.37 -13.67
CA LEU A 211 11.50 -5.44 -14.44
C LEU A 211 12.99 -5.22 -14.71
N ASN A 212 13.80 -6.23 -14.40
CA ASN A 212 15.18 -6.33 -14.83
C ASN A 212 15.30 -7.20 -16.08
N ALA A 213 15.95 -6.68 -17.13
CA ALA A 213 16.20 -7.40 -18.37
C ALA A 213 17.07 -8.68 -18.19
N VAL A 214 17.84 -8.75 -17.10
CA VAL A 214 18.76 -9.85 -16.80
C VAL A 214 18.45 -10.44 -15.41
N PRO A 215 18.27 -11.77 -15.27
CA PRO A 215 18.26 -12.77 -16.35
C PRO A 215 17.07 -12.59 -17.29
N ASP A 216 17.15 -13.14 -18.50
CA ASP A 216 16.07 -13.07 -19.50
C ASP A 216 14.98 -14.14 -19.30
N ARG A 217 15.12 -14.93 -18.24
CA ARG A 217 14.14 -15.91 -17.76
C ARG A 217 14.23 -16.02 -16.25
N ALA A 218 13.09 -16.13 -15.58
CA ALA A 218 13.01 -16.31 -14.15
C ALA A 218 11.66 -16.89 -13.74
N GLY A 219 11.60 -17.61 -12.61
CA GLY A 219 10.33 -17.88 -11.96
C GLY A 219 9.99 -16.71 -11.03
N LEU A 220 8.71 -16.41 -10.86
CA LEU A 220 8.24 -15.33 -10.01
C LEU A 220 7.52 -15.89 -8.79
N LEU A 221 6.56 -16.77 -9.02
CA LEU A 221 5.87 -17.52 -7.98
C LEU A 221 5.75 -18.98 -8.43
N ALA A 222 6.25 -19.90 -7.62
CA ALA A 222 6.20 -21.32 -7.96
C ALA A 222 5.78 -22.18 -6.76
N MET A 223 4.71 -22.94 -6.94
CA MET A 223 4.30 -24.04 -6.07
C MET A 223 4.19 -25.29 -6.92
N SER A 224 5.27 -26.07 -6.96
CA SER A 224 5.42 -27.25 -7.81
C SER A 224 5.84 -28.45 -6.97
N SER A 225 5.53 -29.67 -7.42
CA SER A 225 6.20 -30.86 -6.88
C SER A 225 7.71 -30.80 -7.16
N PRO A 226 8.54 -31.51 -6.36
CA PRO A 226 9.96 -31.64 -6.63
C PRO A 226 10.26 -32.06 -8.07
N LEU A 227 11.45 -31.68 -8.55
CA LEU A 227 11.95 -32.14 -9.85
C LEU A 227 11.96 -33.67 -9.91
N ASN A 228 11.79 -34.22 -11.10
CA ASN A 228 11.92 -35.65 -11.30
C ASN A 228 13.38 -36.11 -11.11
N GLU A 229 13.60 -37.43 -11.10
CA GLU A 229 14.94 -38.02 -10.86
C GLU A 229 16.03 -37.58 -11.86
N THR A 230 15.65 -37.06 -13.04
CA THR A 230 16.59 -36.53 -14.03
C THR A 230 16.73 -35.00 -13.98
N GLY A 231 16.20 -34.34 -12.95
CA GLY A 231 16.24 -32.89 -12.76
C GLY A 231 15.25 -32.12 -13.65
N GLY A 232 14.28 -32.81 -14.28
CA GLY A 232 13.26 -32.18 -15.10
C GLY A 232 12.08 -31.67 -14.28
N ASN A 233 11.46 -30.59 -14.76
CA ASN A 233 10.25 -30.03 -14.16
C ASN A 233 9.10 -31.05 -14.21
N VAL A 234 8.42 -31.24 -13.08
CA VAL A 234 7.13 -31.94 -13.01
C VAL A 234 6.06 -30.88 -13.15
N LEU A 235 5.26 -30.91 -14.22
CA LEU A 235 4.27 -29.85 -14.51
C LEU A 235 2.84 -30.23 -14.11
N THR A 236 2.62 -31.46 -13.67
CA THR A 236 1.26 -31.99 -13.48
C THR A 236 0.59 -31.54 -12.18
N ASN A 237 1.31 -30.96 -11.23
CA ASN A 237 0.74 -30.58 -9.92
C ASN A 237 1.18 -29.16 -9.54
N GLY A 238 0.30 -28.35 -8.98
CA GLY A 238 0.54 -26.97 -8.54
C GLY A 238 0.68 -25.99 -9.71
N PHE A 239 1.24 -24.81 -9.46
CA PHE A 239 1.37 -23.75 -10.47
C PHE A 239 2.80 -23.21 -10.58
N ARG A 240 3.08 -22.58 -11.73
CA ARG A 240 4.29 -21.77 -11.96
C ARG A 240 3.90 -20.52 -12.72
N PHE A 241 4.14 -19.36 -12.12
CA PHE A 241 4.10 -18.06 -12.78
C PHE A 241 5.53 -17.59 -13.01
N PHE A 242 5.90 -17.36 -14.26
CA PHE A 242 7.29 -17.18 -14.66
C PHE A 242 7.40 -16.35 -15.94
N ARG A 243 8.61 -15.91 -16.26
CA ARG A 243 8.90 -15.12 -17.47
C ARG A 243 10.02 -15.70 -18.32
N GLU A 244 9.98 -15.46 -19.63
CA GLU A 244 11.00 -15.87 -20.60
C GLU A 244 11.27 -14.79 -21.66
N SER A 245 12.42 -14.88 -22.33
CA SER A 245 12.82 -13.95 -23.40
C SER A 245 11.83 -13.96 -24.56
N ALA A 246 11.41 -12.76 -24.98
CA ALA A 246 10.58 -12.49 -26.15
C ALA A 246 11.18 -11.34 -26.97
N ALA A 247 12.28 -11.62 -27.69
CA ALA A 247 13.09 -10.62 -28.40
C ALA A 247 13.66 -9.55 -27.44
N ASN A 248 13.29 -8.28 -27.58
CA ASN A 248 13.68 -7.18 -26.67
C ASN A 248 12.73 -7.01 -25.47
N LYS A 249 11.73 -7.89 -25.37
CA LYS A 249 10.73 -7.95 -24.31
C LYS A 249 10.88 -9.23 -23.49
N GLN A 250 10.09 -9.35 -22.44
CA GLN A 250 9.93 -10.60 -21.70
C GLN A 250 8.46 -10.97 -21.59
N ARG A 251 8.18 -12.27 -21.78
CA ARG A 251 6.83 -12.82 -21.76
C ARG A 251 6.51 -13.46 -20.43
N PHE A 252 5.41 -13.08 -19.82
CA PHE A 252 4.89 -13.67 -18.58
C PHE A 252 3.93 -14.81 -18.88
N LYS A 253 4.04 -15.90 -18.13
CA LYS A 253 3.34 -17.16 -18.41
C LYS A 253 2.88 -17.81 -17.13
N LEU A 254 1.70 -18.41 -17.18
CA LEU A 254 1.19 -19.29 -16.14
C LEU A 254 1.09 -20.73 -16.66
N ASN A 255 1.59 -21.68 -15.87
CA ASN A 255 1.35 -23.11 -16.04
C ASN A 255 0.65 -23.66 -14.80
N VAL A 256 -0.42 -24.44 -15.02
CA VAL A 256 -1.23 -25.02 -13.95
C VAL A 256 -1.34 -26.53 -14.11
N GLY A 257 -1.03 -27.29 -13.06
CA GLY A 257 -1.10 -28.73 -13.02
C GLY A 257 -2.46 -29.26 -12.56
N THR A 258 -3.03 -30.21 -13.30
CA THR A 258 -4.37 -30.79 -13.09
C THR A 258 -4.34 -32.24 -12.58
N GLY A 259 -3.17 -32.71 -12.13
CA GLY A 259 -2.86 -34.07 -11.73
C GLY A 259 -2.68 -35.02 -12.91
N ALA A 260 -3.64 -35.07 -13.83
CA ALA A 260 -3.58 -35.89 -15.05
C ALA A 260 -2.74 -35.25 -16.17
N GLY A 261 -2.55 -33.93 -16.14
CA GLY A 261 -1.88 -33.15 -17.16
C GLY A 261 -1.55 -31.74 -16.65
N ASN A 262 -1.48 -30.78 -17.57
CA ASN A 262 -1.29 -29.37 -17.25
C ASN A 262 -1.93 -28.48 -18.31
N SER A 263 -2.22 -27.24 -17.94
CA SER A 263 -2.77 -26.18 -18.79
C SER A 263 -1.79 -25.01 -18.87
N TRP A 264 -1.74 -24.36 -20.04
CA TRP A 264 -0.82 -23.26 -20.36
C TRP A 264 -1.58 -21.98 -20.68
N PHE A 265 -1.13 -20.88 -20.07
CA PHE A 265 -1.65 -19.52 -20.27
C PHE A 265 -0.45 -18.59 -20.56
N ASP A 266 -0.03 -18.55 -21.83
CA ASP A 266 1.17 -17.81 -22.30
C ASP A 266 0.86 -16.36 -22.68
N GLY A 267 -0.39 -16.06 -23.06
CA GLY A 267 -0.84 -14.73 -23.50
C GLY A 267 -0.25 -14.21 -24.82
N GLY A 268 0.80 -14.83 -25.36
CA GLY A 268 1.39 -14.37 -26.61
C GLY A 268 1.97 -12.95 -26.48
N GLU A 269 1.86 -12.16 -27.54
CA GLU A 269 2.34 -10.77 -27.56
C GLU A 269 1.62 -9.86 -26.55
N ALA A 270 0.40 -10.22 -26.12
CA ALA A 270 -0.32 -9.47 -25.08
C ALA A 270 0.35 -9.60 -23.71
N ALA A 271 1.14 -10.65 -23.48
CA ALA A 271 1.88 -10.87 -22.24
C ALA A 271 3.35 -10.44 -22.33
N ASP A 272 3.75 -9.71 -23.38
CA ASP A 272 5.12 -9.22 -23.57
C ASP A 272 5.31 -7.82 -22.98
N VAL A 273 6.18 -7.69 -21.98
CA VAL A 273 6.56 -6.41 -21.37
C VAL A 273 7.91 -5.93 -21.88
N ASP A 274 7.99 -4.64 -22.24
CA ASP A 274 9.25 -4.01 -22.62
C ASP A 274 10.17 -3.84 -21.41
N THR A 275 11.40 -4.30 -21.55
CA THR A 275 12.40 -4.27 -20.48
C THR A 275 13.08 -2.90 -20.32
N ASN A 276 12.74 -1.92 -21.17
CA ASN A 276 13.39 -0.60 -21.19
C ASN A 276 12.54 0.53 -20.58
N THR A 277 11.32 0.27 -20.13
CA THR A 277 10.45 1.32 -19.57
C THR A 277 10.94 1.82 -18.22
N ASN A 278 11.60 0.95 -17.43
CA ASN A 278 12.00 1.24 -16.05
C ASN A 278 10.80 1.69 -15.18
N GLU A 279 9.62 1.19 -15.52
CA GLU A 279 8.35 1.44 -14.83
C GLU A 279 7.96 0.22 -13.99
N TRP A 280 7.15 0.46 -12.97
CA TRP A 280 6.47 -0.60 -12.24
C TRP A 280 5.33 -1.13 -13.09
N ILE A 281 5.24 -2.46 -13.20
CA ILE A 281 4.11 -3.16 -13.82
C ILE A 281 3.35 -3.93 -12.73
N ASN A 282 2.04 -3.99 -12.83
CA ASN A 282 1.26 -4.88 -12.00
C ASN A 282 1.09 -6.24 -12.70
N LEU A 283 1.32 -7.32 -11.97
CA LEU A 283 1.15 -8.68 -12.43
C LEU A 283 0.16 -9.40 -11.52
N ALA A 284 -0.85 -10.03 -12.11
CA ALA A 284 -1.76 -10.88 -11.37
C ALA A 284 -2.08 -12.17 -12.11
N PHE A 285 -2.47 -13.19 -11.37
CA PHE A 285 -3.16 -14.34 -11.93
C PHE A 285 -4.24 -14.83 -10.97
N THR A 286 -5.26 -15.46 -11.55
CA THR A 286 -6.35 -16.12 -10.80
C THR A 286 -6.47 -17.55 -11.29
N ILE A 287 -6.64 -18.48 -10.37
CA ILE A 287 -6.88 -19.90 -10.65
C ILE A 287 -8.14 -20.29 -9.87
N SER A 288 -9.22 -20.56 -10.60
CA SER A 288 -10.46 -21.12 -10.05
C SER A 288 -10.54 -22.63 -10.28
N GLY A 289 -11.64 -23.25 -9.85
CA GLY A 289 -11.90 -24.66 -10.18
C GLY A 289 -12.10 -24.96 -11.68
N THR A 290 -12.46 -23.96 -12.49
CA THR A 290 -12.88 -24.16 -13.90
C THR A 290 -12.14 -23.29 -14.92
N GLU A 291 -11.35 -22.32 -14.47
CA GLU A 291 -10.70 -21.31 -15.31
C GLU A 291 -9.43 -20.78 -14.64
N ALA A 292 -8.46 -20.35 -15.44
CA ALA A 292 -7.38 -19.48 -14.98
C ALA A 292 -7.23 -18.26 -15.89
N VAL A 293 -6.79 -17.15 -15.30
CA VAL A 293 -6.61 -15.85 -15.96
C VAL A 293 -5.27 -15.24 -15.56
N VAL A 294 -4.61 -14.58 -16.50
CA VAL A 294 -3.37 -13.82 -16.31
C VAL A 294 -3.65 -12.37 -16.66
N TYR A 295 -3.21 -11.46 -15.79
CA TYR A 295 -3.38 -10.02 -15.94
C TYR A 295 -2.02 -9.32 -15.95
N ILE A 296 -1.90 -8.29 -16.79
CA ILE A 296 -0.81 -7.30 -16.74
C ILE A 296 -1.46 -5.93 -16.70
N ASP A 297 -1.08 -5.11 -15.74
CA ASP A 297 -1.64 -3.77 -15.51
C ASP A 297 -3.18 -3.78 -15.46
N GLY A 298 -3.74 -4.80 -14.78
CA GLY A 298 -5.17 -5.01 -14.62
C GLY A 298 -5.94 -5.44 -15.87
N GLN A 299 -5.25 -5.69 -16.99
CA GLN A 299 -5.83 -6.15 -18.25
C GLN A 299 -5.64 -7.65 -18.44
N VAL A 300 -6.67 -8.35 -18.91
CA VAL A 300 -6.58 -9.79 -19.23
C VAL A 300 -5.67 -10.00 -20.45
N VAL A 301 -4.53 -10.66 -20.24
CA VAL A 301 -3.59 -11.02 -21.32
C VAL A 301 -3.69 -12.50 -21.70
N SER A 302 -4.23 -13.35 -20.83
CA SER A 302 -4.51 -14.75 -21.12
C SER A 302 -5.63 -15.30 -20.25
N GLN A 303 -6.54 -16.07 -20.83
CA GLN A 303 -7.68 -16.68 -20.13
C GLN A 303 -8.03 -18.03 -20.77
N GLY A 304 -8.45 -19.00 -19.97
CA GLY A 304 -8.95 -20.25 -20.51
C GLY A 304 -9.45 -21.25 -19.48
N THR A 305 -10.13 -22.28 -19.97
CA THR A 305 -10.70 -23.34 -19.14
C THR A 305 -9.62 -24.16 -18.42
N LEU A 306 -9.91 -24.54 -17.19
CA LEU A 306 -9.07 -25.37 -16.34
C LEU A 306 -9.89 -26.54 -15.78
N ASP A 307 -9.28 -27.71 -15.66
CA ASP A 307 -9.89 -28.91 -15.06
C ASP A 307 -9.43 -29.09 -13.60
N GLY A 308 -9.48 -28.01 -12.82
CA GLY A 308 -9.04 -27.96 -11.42
C GLY A 308 -7.52 -27.97 -11.21
N LEU A 309 -7.13 -27.65 -9.98
CA LEU A 309 -5.76 -27.58 -9.50
C LEU A 309 -5.42 -28.80 -8.65
N ASP A 310 -4.26 -29.42 -8.88
CA ASP A 310 -3.79 -30.59 -8.12
C ASP A 310 -2.58 -30.24 -7.27
N TRP A 311 -2.60 -30.50 -5.96
CA TRP A 311 -1.51 -30.16 -5.04
C TRP A 311 -0.59 -31.34 -4.68
N THR A 312 -0.67 -32.46 -5.41
CA THR A 312 0.10 -33.68 -5.11
C THR A 312 1.60 -33.38 -5.05
N ASP A 313 2.22 -33.78 -3.94
CA ASP A 313 3.65 -33.62 -3.65
C ASP A 313 4.18 -32.16 -3.67
N VAL A 314 3.31 -31.15 -3.70
CA VAL A 314 3.71 -29.74 -3.59
C VAL A 314 4.14 -29.43 -2.16
N ASN A 315 5.38 -28.94 -2.00
CA ASN A 315 6.03 -28.85 -0.69
C ASN A 315 6.74 -27.51 -0.40
N VAL A 316 6.64 -26.52 -1.30
CA VAL A 316 7.21 -25.18 -1.10
C VAL A 316 6.49 -24.15 -1.96
N LEU A 317 6.27 -22.95 -1.43
CA LEU A 317 6.06 -21.74 -2.22
C LEU A 317 7.40 -21.04 -2.38
N SER A 318 7.84 -20.85 -3.62
CA SER A 318 9.02 -20.04 -3.95
C SER A 318 8.60 -18.70 -4.52
N ILE A 319 9.28 -17.63 -4.07
CA ILE A 319 9.04 -16.24 -4.48
C ILE A 319 10.32 -15.70 -5.12
N MET A 320 10.16 -15.04 -6.27
CA MET A 320 11.21 -14.52 -7.14
C MET A 320 12.18 -15.59 -7.66
N SER A 321 11.70 -16.83 -7.75
CA SER A 321 12.41 -17.93 -8.42
C SER A 321 11.50 -19.10 -8.78
N GLY A 322 11.95 -19.93 -9.71
CA GLY A 322 11.41 -21.27 -9.92
C GLY A 322 12.09 -22.33 -9.04
N ALA A 323 13.29 -22.07 -8.52
CA ALA A 323 13.98 -22.98 -7.62
C ALA A 323 13.23 -23.13 -6.28
N PRO A 324 13.29 -24.31 -5.62
CA PRO A 324 13.96 -25.51 -6.08
C PRO A 324 13.18 -26.30 -7.15
N ASN A 325 11.85 -26.22 -7.15
CA ASN A 325 10.97 -27.23 -7.78
C ASN A 325 10.61 -26.98 -9.25
N PHE A 326 11.00 -25.84 -9.82
CA PHE A 326 10.83 -25.44 -11.23
C PHE A 326 12.14 -24.92 -11.85
N SER A 327 13.28 -25.47 -11.43
CA SER A 327 14.60 -25.06 -11.90
C SER A 327 15.11 -25.81 -13.14
N GLY A 328 14.42 -26.84 -13.62
CA GLY A 328 14.87 -27.70 -14.73
C GLY A 328 15.00 -26.99 -16.09
N TRP A 329 14.44 -25.78 -16.23
CA TRP A 329 14.59 -24.90 -17.40
C TRP A 329 15.38 -23.62 -17.11
N ASN A 330 16.16 -23.63 -16.03
CA ASN A 330 17.01 -22.52 -15.60
C ASN A 330 16.24 -21.26 -15.16
N HIS A 331 15.04 -21.42 -14.58
CA HIS A 331 14.29 -20.37 -13.90
C HIS A 331 14.78 -20.24 -12.44
N LEU A 332 16.03 -19.80 -12.26
CA LEU A 332 16.75 -19.93 -10.97
C LEU A 332 16.59 -18.76 -10.00
N SER A 333 16.41 -17.55 -10.51
CA SER A 333 16.22 -16.33 -9.71
C SER A 333 15.73 -15.20 -10.62
N ASP A 334 14.99 -14.27 -10.06
CA ASP A 334 14.69 -12.98 -10.69
C ASP A 334 15.49 -11.88 -9.99
N GLN A 335 16.08 -10.96 -10.76
CA GLN A 335 16.84 -9.81 -10.25
C GLN A 335 16.07 -8.48 -10.40
N SER A 336 14.76 -8.58 -10.65
CA SER A 336 13.83 -7.44 -10.63
C SER A 336 13.54 -7.01 -9.19
N LEU A 337 12.91 -5.84 -9.06
CA LEU A 337 12.28 -5.47 -7.79
C LEU A 337 10.86 -6.03 -7.75
N MET A 338 10.42 -6.52 -6.60
CA MET A 338 9.03 -6.93 -6.35
C MET A 338 8.49 -6.17 -5.14
N ASP A 339 7.25 -5.71 -5.24
CA ASP A 339 6.57 -4.98 -4.18
C ASP A 339 5.12 -5.41 -4.03
N GLU A 340 4.53 -5.14 -2.87
CA GLU A 340 3.09 -5.28 -2.59
C GLU A 340 2.52 -6.69 -2.94
N LEU A 341 3.26 -7.77 -2.61
CA LEU A 341 2.85 -9.14 -2.92
C LEU A 341 1.68 -9.59 -2.04
N ARG A 342 0.55 -9.92 -2.68
CA ARG A 342 -0.62 -10.50 -2.04
C ARG A 342 -0.99 -11.84 -2.65
N ILE A 343 -1.45 -12.78 -1.81
CA ILE A 343 -2.02 -14.07 -2.24
C ILE A 343 -3.38 -14.26 -1.60
N PHE A 344 -4.33 -14.80 -2.37
CA PHE A 344 -5.72 -15.03 -1.98
C PHE A 344 -6.08 -16.51 -2.01
N ASP A 345 -6.99 -16.94 -1.14
CA ASP A 345 -7.57 -18.30 -1.10
C ASP A 345 -8.75 -18.52 -2.06
N ARG A 346 -8.98 -17.54 -2.94
CA ARG A 346 -10.06 -17.51 -3.93
C ARG A 346 -9.58 -16.94 -5.27
N ALA A 347 -10.37 -17.15 -6.31
CA ALA A 347 -10.25 -16.38 -7.55
C ALA A 347 -10.82 -14.96 -7.33
N ILE A 348 -9.97 -13.92 -7.45
CA ILE A 348 -10.42 -12.51 -7.45
C ILE A 348 -10.88 -12.11 -8.86
N THR A 349 -11.77 -11.12 -8.99
CA THR A 349 -12.26 -10.64 -10.30
C THR A 349 -11.30 -9.63 -10.93
N GLN A 350 -11.50 -9.30 -12.21
CA GLN A 350 -10.70 -8.25 -12.87
C GLN A 350 -10.90 -6.90 -12.19
N GLU A 351 -12.14 -6.57 -11.80
CA GLU A 351 -12.47 -5.34 -11.10
C GLU A 351 -11.75 -5.28 -9.74
N GLU A 352 -11.65 -6.41 -9.02
CA GLU A 352 -10.87 -6.48 -7.79
C GLU A 352 -9.37 -6.30 -8.05
N VAL A 353 -8.81 -6.87 -9.13
CA VAL A 353 -7.41 -6.61 -9.55
C VAL A 353 -7.18 -5.13 -9.81
N GLN A 354 -8.07 -4.49 -10.57
CA GLN A 354 -7.99 -3.06 -10.90
C GLN A 354 -8.14 -2.18 -9.65
N GLN A 355 -9.02 -2.54 -8.73
CA GLN A 355 -9.16 -1.84 -7.46
C GLN A 355 -7.90 -1.95 -6.60
N ILE A 356 -7.27 -3.13 -6.52
CA ILE A 356 -6.02 -3.30 -5.77
C ILE A 356 -4.90 -2.45 -6.40
N ILE A 357 -4.82 -2.38 -7.73
CA ILE A 357 -3.86 -1.50 -8.43
C ILE A 357 -4.08 -0.05 -8.05
N GLN A 358 -5.32 0.43 -8.08
CA GLN A 358 -5.67 1.79 -7.69
C GLN A 358 -5.31 2.06 -6.22
N ASP A 359 -5.60 1.11 -5.35
CA ASP A 359 -5.33 1.20 -3.92
C ASP A 359 -3.84 1.24 -3.59
N ASP A 360 -3.02 0.48 -4.33
CA ASP A 360 -1.56 0.40 -4.12
C ASP A 360 -0.81 1.58 -4.76
N SER A 361 -1.27 2.08 -5.91
CA SER A 361 -0.52 3.04 -6.75
C SER A 361 -1.20 4.39 -6.98
N GLY A 362 -2.49 4.51 -6.69
CA GLY A 362 -3.33 5.64 -7.10
C GLY A 362 -3.74 5.65 -8.58
N ILE A 363 -3.24 4.70 -9.40
CA ILE A 363 -3.53 4.63 -10.84
C ILE A 363 -4.88 3.97 -11.07
N VAL A 364 -5.77 4.66 -11.79
CA VAL A 364 -7.02 4.07 -12.29
C VAL A 364 -6.72 3.25 -13.54
N VAL A 365 -6.91 1.94 -13.46
CA VAL A 365 -6.80 1.06 -14.63
C VAL A 365 -8.09 1.11 -15.42
N SER A 366 -7.96 1.33 -16.72
CA SER A 366 -9.09 1.42 -17.63
C SER A 366 -9.02 0.44 -18.79
N ASP A 367 -10.17 -0.16 -19.12
CA ASP A 367 -10.39 -0.88 -20.37
C ASP A 367 -10.66 0.06 -21.56
N TYR A 368 -10.95 1.33 -21.28
CA TYR A 368 -11.06 2.38 -22.29
C TYR A 368 -9.64 2.85 -22.67
N PRO A 369 -9.22 2.71 -23.93
CA PRO A 369 -7.95 3.25 -24.38
C PRO A 369 -8.04 4.78 -24.34
N PRO A 370 -7.21 5.48 -23.54
CA PRO A 370 -7.21 6.93 -23.52
C PRO A 370 -7.04 7.48 -24.93
N THR A 371 -7.90 8.41 -25.33
CA THR A 371 -7.78 9.06 -26.64
C THR A 371 -6.75 10.17 -26.59
N PHE A 372 -6.57 10.77 -25.42
CA PHE A 372 -5.72 11.93 -25.19
C PHE A 372 -4.74 11.67 -24.05
N ASP A 373 -3.59 12.34 -24.11
CA ASP A 373 -2.57 12.25 -23.07
C ASP A 373 -3.09 12.76 -21.72
N GLY A 374 -2.84 11.99 -20.66
CA GLY A 374 -3.28 12.28 -19.30
C GLY A 374 -4.77 12.10 -19.01
N GLU A 375 -5.57 11.63 -19.97
CA GLU A 375 -7.00 11.38 -19.77
C GLU A 375 -7.22 10.26 -18.73
N MET A 376 -8.19 10.48 -17.83
CA MET A 376 -8.43 9.63 -16.66
C MET A 376 -9.92 9.45 -16.29
N PHE A 377 -10.80 10.18 -16.98
CA PHE A 377 -12.24 10.10 -16.81
C PHE A 377 -12.89 10.49 -18.13
N TYR A 378 -13.92 9.76 -18.53
CA TYR A 378 -14.70 10.10 -19.71
C TYR A 378 -16.14 9.62 -19.61
N MET A 379 -17.08 10.55 -19.75
CA MET A 379 -18.52 10.29 -19.78
C MET A 379 -19.13 10.95 -21.04
N PRO A 380 -19.45 10.16 -22.08
CA PRO A 380 -20.00 10.69 -23.32
C PRO A 380 -21.49 11.02 -23.25
N PHE A 381 -22.22 10.49 -22.25
CA PHE A 381 -23.68 10.66 -22.11
C PHE A 381 -24.54 10.03 -23.22
N GLU A 382 -24.04 8.97 -23.84
CA GLU A 382 -24.72 8.22 -24.92
C GLU A 382 -25.76 7.21 -24.40
N GLY A 383 -26.74 7.72 -23.66
CA GLY A 383 -27.86 6.95 -23.11
C GLY A 383 -27.60 6.27 -21.77
N ASP A 384 -26.41 6.45 -21.19
CA ASP A 384 -26.09 6.11 -19.80
C ASP A 384 -25.14 7.15 -19.15
N TYR A 385 -24.85 6.97 -17.86
CA TYR A 385 -23.98 7.85 -17.06
C TYR A 385 -22.70 7.13 -16.64
N THR A 386 -22.14 6.32 -17.52
CA THR A 386 -20.94 5.51 -17.23
C THR A 386 -19.66 6.31 -17.45
N ASN A 387 -18.79 6.33 -16.44
CA ASN A 387 -17.39 6.69 -16.65
C ASN A 387 -16.71 5.52 -17.38
N LEU A 388 -16.39 5.70 -18.66
CA LEU A 388 -15.77 4.65 -19.48
C LEU A 388 -14.39 4.25 -18.94
N PHE A 389 -13.73 5.09 -18.15
CA PHE A 389 -12.44 4.72 -17.59
C PHE A 389 -12.53 3.57 -16.59
N THR A 390 -13.60 3.50 -15.83
CA THR A 390 -13.76 2.53 -14.73
C THR A 390 -14.93 1.58 -14.98
N SER A 391 -15.63 1.74 -16.11
CA SER A 391 -16.93 1.11 -16.39
C SER A 391 -17.94 1.29 -15.24
N THR A 392 -17.80 2.34 -14.44
CA THR A 392 -18.64 2.60 -13.26
C THR A 392 -19.68 3.64 -13.61
N GLU A 393 -20.95 3.34 -13.32
CA GLU A 393 -22.07 4.25 -13.50
C GLU A 393 -22.13 5.26 -12.34
N ALA A 394 -22.41 6.53 -12.66
CA ALA A 394 -22.63 7.55 -11.64
C ALA A 394 -23.94 7.32 -10.88
N GLU A 395 -23.98 7.71 -9.60
CA GLU A 395 -25.22 7.74 -8.85
C GLU A 395 -26.08 8.91 -9.33
N VAL A 396 -27.36 8.63 -9.60
CA VAL A 396 -28.31 9.61 -10.13
C VAL A 396 -29.15 10.17 -8.99
N VAL A 397 -29.10 11.49 -8.81
CA VAL A 397 -29.99 12.23 -7.91
C VAL A 397 -31.05 12.94 -8.73
N GLY A 398 -32.31 12.84 -8.30
CA GLY A 398 -33.44 13.48 -8.96
C GLY A 398 -33.89 12.73 -10.22
N THR A 399 -34.19 13.47 -11.29
CA THR A 399 -34.68 12.94 -12.56
C THR A 399 -34.04 13.63 -13.77
N PRO A 400 -32.70 13.59 -13.92
CA PRO A 400 -32.08 14.00 -15.17
C PRO A 400 -32.50 13.04 -16.29
N SER A 401 -32.36 13.48 -17.52
CA SER A 401 -32.65 12.68 -18.71
C SER A 401 -31.55 12.85 -19.75
N PHE A 402 -31.81 12.37 -20.97
CA PHE A 402 -30.98 12.65 -22.13
C PHE A 402 -31.70 13.61 -23.08
N ALA A 403 -30.95 14.46 -23.77
CA ALA A 403 -31.46 15.58 -24.54
C ALA A 403 -32.11 15.20 -25.88
N GLY A 404 -31.76 14.03 -26.43
CA GLY A 404 -32.05 13.63 -27.81
C GLY A 404 -31.33 14.48 -28.86
N GLU A 405 -30.31 15.24 -28.44
CA GLU A 405 -29.38 16.00 -29.25
C GLU A 405 -28.05 16.13 -28.52
N SER A 406 -26.96 16.32 -29.25
CA SER A 406 -25.61 16.36 -28.70
C SER A 406 -24.71 17.32 -29.48
N ALA A 407 -23.50 17.57 -28.99
CA ALA A 407 -22.42 18.18 -29.75
C ALA A 407 -21.68 17.12 -30.58
N ALA A 408 -21.46 15.93 -30.00
CA ALA A 408 -20.88 14.77 -30.65
C ALA A 408 -21.74 13.51 -30.38
N GLY A 409 -21.70 12.51 -31.26
CA GLY A 409 -22.47 11.28 -31.08
C GLY A 409 -24.00 11.44 -31.20
N ASP A 410 -24.78 10.72 -30.39
CA ASP A 410 -26.24 10.60 -30.53
C ASP A 410 -27.02 11.34 -29.41
N ASP A 411 -26.47 11.51 -28.21
CA ASP A 411 -27.18 12.12 -27.07
C ASP A 411 -26.26 12.88 -26.08
N ALA A 412 -26.86 13.64 -25.18
CA ALA A 412 -26.16 14.42 -24.15
C ALA A 412 -26.91 14.39 -22.81
N TYR A 413 -26.22 14.66 -21.71
CA TYR A 413 -26.87 14.85 -20.41
C TYR A 413 -27.88 15.99 -20.50
N ALA A 414 -29.10 15.78 -20.03
CA ALA A 414 -30.11 16.81 -19.87
C ALA A 414 -30.47 16.99 -18.40
N GLY A 415 -30.02 18.11 -17.85
CA GLY A 415 -30.30 18.47 -16.47
C GLY A 415 -31.77 18.78 -16.20
N ALA A 416 -32.18 18.59 -14.95
CA ALA A 416 -33.53 18.89 -14.48
C ALA A 416 -33.46 19.58 -13.11
N ALA A 417 -34.61 20.07 -12.63
CA ALA A 417 -34.68 20.65 -11.29
C ALA A 417 -34.26 19.62 -10.23
N ASP A 418 -33.46 20.05 -9.25
CA ASP A 418 -32.96 19.23 -8.14
C ASP A 418 -32.32 17.89 -8.59
N SER A 419 -31.70 17.89 -9.77
CA SER A 419 -31.17 16.70 -10.43
C SER A 419 -29.71 16.87 -10.78
N TYR A 420 -28.91 15.84 -10.54
CA TYR A 420 -27.47 15.83 -10.78
C TYR A 420 -26.91 14.41 -10.68
N LEU A 421 -25.63 14.25 -11.02
CA LEU A 421 -24.91 13.00 -10.87
C LEU A 421 -23.85 13.14 -9.78
N THR A 422 -23.61 12.06 -9.05
CA THR A 422 -22.50 11.96 -8.11
C THR A 422 -21.60 10.79 -8.45
N TYR A 423 -20.30 11.01 -8.26
CA TYR A 423 -19.28 10.02 -8.57
C TYR A 423 -18.17 10.07 -7.50
N PRO A 424 -17.64 8.92 -7.02
CA PRO A 424 -16.55 8.92 -6.05
C PRO A 424 -15.30 9.63 -6.58
N ALA A 425 -14.65 10.45 -5.76
CA ALA A 425 -13.42 11.16 -6.17
C ALA A 425 -12.17 10.26 -6.27
N ASN A 426 -12.28 8.97 -5.95
CA ASN A 426 -11.18 8.02 -5.96
C ASN A 426 -10.49 7.97 -7.34
N GLY A 427 -9.19 8.23 -7.35
CA GLY A 427 -8.42 8.29 -8.59
C GLY A 427 -8.67 9.53 -9.44
N LEU A 428 -9.43 10.51 -8.96
CA LEU A 428 -9.69 11.79 -9.63
C LEU A 428 -8.85 12.97 -9.09
N THR A 429 -8.01 12.72 -8.09
CA THR A 429 -7.21 13.72 -7.38
C THR A 429 -5.74 13.66 -7.82
N THR A 430 -5.27 14.72 -8.47
CA THR A 430 -3.94 14.79 -9.10
C THR A 430 -3.28 16.15 -8.84
N ASP A 431 -1.95 16.23 -8.89
CA ASP A 431 -1.21 17.49 -8.64
C ASP A 431 -1.57 18.62 -9.62
N GLU A 432 -1.93 18.24 -10.84
CA GLU A 432 -2.51 19.11 -11.85
C GLU A 432 -3.80 18.49 -12.37
N PHE A 433 -4.75 19.31 -12.81
CA PHE A 433 -6.07 18.84 -13.20
C PHE A 433 -6.64 19.67 -14.35
N SER A 434 -7.26 19.01 -15.32
CA SER A 434 -8.08 19.69 -16.34
C SER A 434 -9.42 19.01 -16.54
N ALA A 435 -10.40 19.78 -16.98
CA ALA A 435 -11.68 19.27 -17.48
C ALA A 435 -12.01 19.88 -18.83
N THR A 436 -12.58 19.08 -19.73
CA THR A 436 -13.17 19.52 -21.01
C THR A 436 -14.55 18.92 -21.17
N PHE A 437 -15.47 19.67 -21.78
CA PHE A 437 -16.82 19.19 -22.11
C PHE A 437 -17.50 20.16 -23.08
N TRP A 438 -18.47 19.66 -23.83
CA TRP A 438 -19.41 20.51 -24.55
C TRP A 438 -20.57 20.91 -23.65
N TYR A 439 -20.97 22.18 -23.76
CA TYR A 439 -22.01 22.75 -22.91
C TYR A 439 -23.01 23.55 -23.73
N LYS A 440 -24.30 23.22 -23.59
CA LYS A 440 -25.40 23.99 -24.15
C LYS A 440 -26.22 24.57 -23.01
N VAL A 441 -26.02 25.85 -22.76
CA VAL A 441 -26.56 26.52 -21.58
C VAL A 441 -28.09 26.59 -21.61
N ASN A 442 -28.71 26.33 -20.46
CA ASN A 442 -30.06 26.74 -20.14
C ASN A 442 -29.97 27.90 -19.13
N PRO A 443 -30.52 29.09 -19.44
CA PRO A 443 -30.39 30.25 -18.54
C PRO A 443 -31.12 30.07 -17.19
N GLU A 444 -32.00 29.08 -17.07
CA GLU A 444 -32.73 28.80 -15.83
C GLU A 444 -32.27 27.46 -15.23
N PRO A 445 -31.90 27.40 -13.94
CA PRO A 445 -31.79 28.53 -13.01
C PRO A 445 -30.64 29.48 -13.39
N GLY A 446 -30.75 30.75 -12.95
CA GLY A 446 -29.70 31.75 -13.18
C GLY A 446 -28.35 31.40 -12.55
N ASN A 447 -28.36 30.65 -11.44
CA ASN A 447 -27.16 30.16 -10.76
C ASN A 447 -27.13 28.62 -10.82
N ALA A 448 -26.01 28.04 -11.24
CA ALA A 448 -25.85 26.60 -11.30
C ALA A 448 -24.39 26.19 -11.06
N GLY A 449 -24.17 25.18 -10.22
CA GLY A 449 -22.89 24.48 -10.17
C GLY A 449 -22.84 23.50 -11.33
N ILE A 450 -21.69 23.35 -11.96
CA ILE A 450 -21.52 22.51 -13.16
C ILE A 450 -20.66 21.31 -12.80
N LEU A 451 -19.47 21.55 -12.25
CA LEU A 451 -18.57 20.52 -11.75
C LEU A 451 -18.04 20.96 -10.39
N VAL A 452 -18.27 20.14 -9.37
CA VAL A 452 -17.80 20.43 -8.00
C VAL A 452 -17.16 19.20 -7.39
N MET A 453 -15.94 19.35 -6.90
CA MET A 453 -15.27 18.36 -6.06
C MET A 453 -14.71 19.08 -4.85
N SER A 454 -15.22 18.78 -3.66
CA SER A 454 -14.97 19.54 -2.43
C SER A 454 -15.26 18.65 -1.21
N PRO A 455 -14.57 18.88 -0.07
CA PRO A 455 -14.92 18.23 1.18
C PRO A 455 -16.28 18.66 1.73
N GLU A 456 -16.78 17.90 2.71
CA GLU A 456 -17.89 18.31 3.56
C GLU A 456 -17.54 19.59 4.34
N ASP A 457 -18.46 20.54 4.39
CA ASP A 457 -18.33 21.73 5.23
C ASP A 457 -18.93 21.47 6.63
N SER A 458 -18.42 20.44 7.32
CA SER A 458 -19.00 19.94 8.59
C SER A 458 -18.93 20.94 9.76
N GLU A 459 -18.07 21.96 9.65
CA GLU A 459 -17.97 23.05 10.62
C GLU A 459 -18.95 24.20 10.35
N ASN A 460 -19.67 24.17 9.23
CA ASN A 460 -20.71 25.14 8.92
C ASN A 460 -21.87 25.01 9.92
N ALA A 461 -22.36 26.13 10.44
CA ALA A 461 -23.44 26.14 11.42
C ALA A 461 -24.76 25.57 10.87
N ASP A 462 -24.93 25.59 9.55
CA ASP A 462 -26.12 25.15 8.84
C ASP A 462 -25.85 23.84 8.04
N PHE A 463 -24.83 23.06 8.41
CA PHE A 463 -24.58 21.71 7.87
C PHE A 463 -25.66 20.72 8.33
N PRO A 464 -26.14 19.79 7.47
CA PRO A 464 -25.68 19.51 6.11
C PRO A 464 -26.35 20.33 4.99
N GLU A 465 -27.33 21.18 5.32
CA GLU A 465 -28.15 21.88 4.31
C GLU A 465 -27.35 22.94 3.53
N ILE A 466 -26.43 23.63 4.20
CA ILE A 466 -25.58 24.68 3.61
C ILE A 466 -24.11 24.27 3.71
N GLN A 467 -23.46 24.10 2.56
CA GLN A 467 -22.05 23.73 2.46
C GLN A 467 -21.31 24.62 1.45
N ASN A 468 -20.08 25.03 1.78
CA ASN A 468 -19.18 25.74 0.86
C ASN A 468 -17.72 25.80 1.40
N LEU A 469 -17.07 24.66 1.67
CA LEU A 469 -15.70 24.64 2.22
C LEU A 469 -14.63 24.88 1.14
N ARG A 470 -14.38 26.14 0.81
CA ARG A 470 -13.60 26.58 -0.37
C ARG A 470 -12.07 26.42 -0.28
N THR A 471 -11.55 25.97 0.85
CA THR A 471 -10.10 25.77 1.04
C THR A 471 -9.54 24.57 0.30
N SER A 472 -10.39 23.63 -0.12
CA SER A 472 -9.97 22.41 -0.83
C SER A 472 -10.89 22.13 -2.02
N GLY A 473 -10.33 21.44 -3.01
CA GLY A 473 -10.99 21.02 -4.24
C GLY A 473 -11.29 22.19 -5.19
N PHE A 474 -12.30 22.02 -6.06
CA PHE A 474 -12.72 23.07 -6.99
C PHE A 474 -14.24 23.19 -7.10
N ARG A 475 -14.70 24.37 -7.55
CA ARG A 475 -16.06 24.60 -8.07
C ARG A 475 -15.99 25.31 -9.41
N PHE A 476 -16.47 24.66 -10.46
CA PHE A 476 -16.77 25.30 -11.73
C PHE A 476 -18.28 25.53 -11.82
N PHE A 477 -18.69 26.78 -11.97
CA PHE A 477 -20.09 27.18 -11.86
C PHE A 477 -20.41 28.41 -12.70
N ARG A 478 -21.71 28.71 -12.83
CA ARG A 478 -22.20 29.90 -13.53
C ARG A 478 -23.21 30.69 -12.72
N GLU A 479 -23.27 31.98 -12.99
CA GLU A 479 -24.22 32.94 -12.43
C GLU A 479 -24.71 33.89 -13.51
N GLY A 480 -26.00 34.23 -13.49
CA GLY A 480 -26.55 35.10 -14.52
C GLY A 480 -28.07 35.12 -14.60
N ASP A 481 -28.55 35.48 -15.79
CA ASP A 481 -29.96 35.59 -16.14
C ASP A 481 -30.22 35.08 -17.58
N ALA A 482 -31.43 35.34 -18.08
CA ALA A 482 -31.91 34.94 -19.40
C ALA A 482 -31.08 35.46 -20.58
N THR A 483 -30.28 36.51 -20.40
CA THR A 483 -29.53 37.20 -21.47
C THR A 483 -28.02 37.18 -21.25
N ARG A 484 -27.57 36.65 -20.12
CA ARG A 484 -26.15 36.65 -19.77
C ARG A 484 -25.84 35.62 -18.69
N GLN A 485 -24.90 34.72 -18.99
CA GLN A 485 -24.35 33.77 -18.03
C GLN A 485 -22.84 33.96 -17.94
N ILE A 486 -22.32 34.10 -16.71
CA ILE A 486 -20.89 34.27 -16.42
C ILE A 486 -20.38 33.00 -15.75
N PHE A 487 -19.26 32.45 -16.24
CA PHE A 487 -18.65 31.23 -15.74
C PHE A 487 -17.42 31.55 -14.88
N LYS A 488 -17.28 30.81 -13.78
CA LYS A 488 -16.25 31.05 -12.77
C LYS A 488 -15.68 29.72 -12.29
N LEU A 489 -14.42 29.77 -11.91
CA LEU A 489 -13.73 28.68 -11.21
C LEU A 489 -13.25 29.18 -9.86
N ASN A 490 -13.50 28.41 -8.82
CA ASN A 490 -12.88 28.55 -7.51
C ASN A 490 -12.01 27.33 -7.23
N VAL A 491 -10.76 27.54 -6.82
CA VAL A 491 -9.77 26.49 -6.53
C VAL A 491 -9.30 26.64 -5.09
N GLY A 492 -9.41 25.58 -4.29
CA GLY A 492 -8.89 25.52 -2.93
C GLY A 492 -7.40 25.18 -2.91
N THR A 493 -6.63 25.87 -2.07
CA THR A 493 -5.16 25.77 -2.00
C THR A 493 -4.67 25.34 -0.59
N GLY A 494 -5.55 24.74 0.19
CA GLY A 494 -5.31 24.25 1.55
C GLY A 494 -5.50 25.33 2.61
N GLU A 495 -4.66 26.37 2.59
CA GLU A 495 -4.77 27.51 3.53
C GLU A 495 -5.77 28.59 3.07
N GLY A 496 -6.21 28.52 1.82
CA GLY A 496 -7.07 29.53 1.21
C GLY A 496 -7.65 29.07 -0.11
N GLU A 497 -7.92 30.02 -0.99
CA GLU A 497 -8.60 29.79 -2.25
C GLU A 497 -8.16 30.81 -3.31
N THR A 498 -8.31 30.44 -4.57
CA THR A 498 -8.14 31.34 -5.72
C THR A 498 -9.40 31.38 -6.56
N TRP A 499 -9.73 32.58 -7.03
CA TRP A 499 -10.86 32.86 -7.89
C TRP A 499 -10.38 33.10 -9.32
N VAL A 500 -10.93 32.38 -10.30
CA VAL A 500 -10.74 32.69 -11.73
C VAL A 500 -12.09 33.20 -12.25
N ASP A 501 -12.22 34.53 -12.30
CA ASP A 501 -13.42 35.24 -12.76
C ASP A 501 -13.01 36.22 -13.85
N GLY A 502 -13.36 35.88 -15.10
CA GLY A 502 -13.04 36.70 -16.28
C GLY A 502 -14.03 37.83 -16.52
N GLY A 503 -15.07 37.96 -15.69
CA GLY A 503 -16.16 38.91 -15.91
C GLY A 503 -16.73 38.80 -17.32
N ASP A 504 -16.62 39.88 -18.09
CA ASP A 504 -17.23 39.92 -19.42
C ASP A 504 -16.62 38.96 -20.45
N ALA A 505 -15.35 38.59 -20.29
CA ALA A 505 -14.67 37.67 -21.19
C ALA A 505 -15.15 36.22 -20.98
N ALA A 506 -15.50 35.86 -19.74
CA ALA A 506 -15.99 34.53 -19.38
C ALA A 506 -17.53 34.47 -19.35
N ALA A 507 -18.18 35.20 -20.26
CA ALA A 507 -19.64 35.30 -20.30
C ALA A 507 -20.20 35.33 -21.71
N PHE A 508 -21.34 34.68 -21.92
CA PHE A 508 -22.06 34.70 -23.20
C PHE A 508 -23.58 34.80 -23.01
N ASP A 509 -24.28 35.16 -24.10
CA ASP A 509 -25.74 35.22 -24.15
C ASP A 509 -26.31 33.81 -24.44
N PRO A 510 -27.09 33.22 -23.53
CA PRO A 510 -27.70 31.91 -23.71
C PRO A 510 -28.56 31.77 -24.96
N THR A 511 -29.14 32.86 -25.49
CA THR A 511 -30.06 32.74 -26.64
C THR A 511 -29.37 32.43 -27.96
N ASP A 512 -28.07 32.76 -28.05
CA ASP A 512 -27.32 32.73 -29.31
C ASP A 512 -26.09 31.81 -29.26
N ALA A 513 -25.72 31.30 -28.09
CA ALA A 513 -24.45 30.56 -27.89
C ALA A 513 -24.40 29.20 -28.59
N GLY A 514 -25.50 28.45 -28.62
CA GLY A 514 -25.47 27.05 -29.07
C GLY A 514 -24.61 26.18 -28.15
N TRP A 515 -23.93 25.20 -28.74
CA TRP A 515 -22.92 24.40 -28.05
C TRP A 515 -21.60 25.16 -27.97
N VAL A 516 -21.04 25.27 -26.77
CA VAL A 516 -19.72 25.87 -26.51
C VAL A 516 -18.82 24.80 -25.90
N HIS A 517 -17.61 24.62 -26.44
CA HIS A 517 -16.64 23.74 -25.80
C HIS A 517 -16.01 24.46 -24.61
N MET A 518 -16.28 23.96 -23.42
CA MET A 518 -15.81 24.50 -22.14
C MET A 518 -14.57 23.74 -21.70
N ALA A 519 -13.58 24.45 -21.17
CA ALA A 519 -12.50 23.80 -20.46
C ALA A 519 -12.00 24.65 -19.29
N PHE A 520 -11.41 24.00 -18.30
CA PHE A 520 -10.54 24.67 -17.35
C PHE A 520 -9.32 23.82 -17.05
N THR A 521 -8.22 24.48 -16.69
CA THR A 521 -6.96 23.85 -16.32
C THR A 521 -6.49 24.40 -14.98
N ILE A 522 -5.85 23.56 -14.19
CA ILE A 522 -5.30 23.86 -12.86
C ILE A 522 -3.91 23.23 -12.84
N SER A 523 -2.87 24.04 -13.04
CA SER A 523 -1.48 23.62 -12.84
C SER A 523 -1.06 23.82 -11.39
N SER A 524 0.20 23.52 -11.09
CA SER A 524 0.81 23.85 -9.79
C SER A 524 0.86 25.35 -9.46
N ASP A 525 0.66 26.25 -10.43
CA ASP A 525 0.83 27.70 -10.24
C ASP A 525 -0.26 28.58 -10.87
N THR A 526 -1.10 28.05 -11.76
CA THR A 526 -2.02 28.82 -12.59
C THR A 526 -3.32 28.05 -12.82
N ALA A 527 -4.45 28.75 -12.79
CA ALA A 527 -5.73 28.22 -13.26
C ALA A 527 -6.32 29.10 -14.37
N ILE A 528 -6.88 28.46 -15.40
CA ILE A 528 -7.36 29.10 -16.63
C ILE A 528 -8.72 28.52 -17.03
N ILE A 529 -9.64 29.36 -17.52
CA ILE A 529 -10.92 28.97 -18.13
C ILE A 529 -10.84 29.25 -19.63
N TYR A 530 -11.36 28.34 -20.45
CA TYR A 530 -11.37 28.43 -21.91
C TYR A 530 -12.77 28.24 -22.47
N PHE A 531 -13.12 29.00 -23.51
CA PHE A 531 -14.28 28.77 -24.37
C PHE A 531 -13.79 28.53 -25.80
N ASP A 532 -14.29 27.47 -26.43
CA ASP A 532 -13.91 27.09 -27.80
C ASP A 532 -12.39 26.98 -28.03
N GLY A 533 -11.66 26.59 -26.98
CA GLY A 533 -10.20 26.49 -27.00
C GLY A 533 -9.45 27.81 -26.79
N GLU A 534 -10.14 28.93 -26.58
CA GLU A 534 -9.52 30.23 -26.31
C GLU A 534 -9.61 30.59 -24.82
N PRO A 535 -8.52 31.06 -24.17
CA PRO A 535 -8.53 31.44 -22.77
C PRO A 535 -9.37 32.70 -22.55
N VAL A 536 -10.33 32.62 -21.63
CA VAL A 536 -11.26 33.71 -21.29
C VAL A 536 -11.03 34.28 -19.89
N ALA A 537 -10.37 33.53 -19.01
CA ALA A 537 -9.99 33.97 -17.67
C ALA A 537 -8.76 33.21 -17.18
N GLN A 538 -7.89 33.84 -16.40
CA GLN A 538 -6.74 33.20 -15.77
C GLN A 538 -6.40 33.86 -14.44
N ASN A 539 -5.86 33.11 -13.49
CA ASN A 539 -5.22 33.65 -12.28
C ASN A 539 -4.13 32.71 -11.74
N ALA A 540 -3.16 33.28 -11.02
CA ALA A 540 -2.11 32.51 -10.35
C ALA A 540 -2.63 31.93 -9.03
N LEU A 541 -2.30 30.66 -8.74
CA LEU A 541 -2.69 29.93 -7.52
C LEU A 541 -1.66 30.07 -6.39
N GLY A 542 -0.38 30.30 -6.72
CA GLY A 542 0.73 30.37 -5.76
C GLY A 542 1.19 29.02 -5.21
N VAL A 543 0.26 28.11 -4.97
CA VAL A 543 0.44 26.67 -4.74
C VAL A 543 -0.66 25.90 -5.49
N GLY A 544 -0.44 24.62 -5.79
CA GLY A 544 -1.41 23.78 -6.49
C GLY A 544 -2.73 23.58 -5.73
N ILE A 545 -3.65 22.83 -6.33
CA ILE A 545 -4.92 22.45 -5.71
C ILE A 545 -4.68 21.56 -4.49
N ASP A 546 -5.46 21.77 -3.44
CA ASP A 546 -5.49 20.89 -2.28
C ASP A 546 -6.73 19.98 -2.33
N TRP A 547 -6.52 18.67 -2.27
CA TRP A 547 -7.61 17.68 -2.32
C TRP A 547 -8.08 17.19 -0.96
N SER A 548 -7.62 17.81 0.13
CA SER A 548 -7.89 17.34 1.49
C SER A 548 -9.39 17.17 1.73
N GLY A 549 -9.80 15.93 2.06
CA GLY A 549 -11.19 15.57 2.33
C GLY A 549 -12.13 15.56 1.12
N CYS A 550 -11.65 15.76 -0.10
CA CYS A 550 -12.46 15.66 -1.31
C CYS A 550 -12.78 14.19 -1.61
N ASP A 551 -14.03 13.79 -1.41
CA ASP A 551 -14.48 12.40 -1.57
C ASP A 551 -15.51 12.20 -2.69
N LEU A 552 -16.08 13.30 -3.19
CA LEU A 552 -17.22 13.28 -4.09
C LEU A 552 -17.08 14.31 -5.21
N LEU A 553 -17.26 13.87 -6.44
CA LEU A 553 -17.53 14.70 -7.60
C LEU A 553 -19.06 14.83 -7.78
N SER A 554 -19.52 16.06 -7.97
CA SER A 554 -20.88 16.40 -8.38
C SER A 554 -20.86 16.97 -9.81
N ILE A 555 -21.70 16.42 -10.68
CA ILE A 555 -21.82 16.81 -12.10
C ILE A 555 -23.23 17.38 -12.32
N ALA A 556 -23.30 18.53 -12.99
CA ALA A 556 -24.50 19.34 -13.19
C ALA A 556 -25.14 19.86 -11.89
N SER A 557 -24.35 20.01 -10.82
CA SER A 557 -24.78 20.69 -9.61
C SER A 557 -23.60 21.13 -8.73
N GLY A 558 -23.86 22.09 -7.86
CA GLY A 558 -23.02 22.37 -6.70
C GLY A 558 -23.40 21.53 -5.48
N ALA A 559 -24.62 21.01 -5.38
CA ALA A 559 -25.00 20.10 -4.31
C ALA A 559 -24.25 18.76 -4.41
N PRO A 560 -23.88 18.13 -3.28
CA PRO A 560 -24.14 18.60 -1.92
C PRO A 560 -23.07 19.57 -1.37
N ARG A 561 -21.94 19.78 -2.04
CA ARG A 561 -20.74 20.42 -1.46
C ARG A 561 -20.66 21.95 -1.63
N PHE A 562 -21.53 22.52 -2.44
CA PHE A 562 -21.59 23.93 -2.82
C PHE A 562 -23.05 24.41 -2.95
N THR A 563 -23.72 24.57 -1.82
CA THR A 563 -25.16 24.92 -1.76
C THR A 563 -25.41 26.34 -1.27
N GLN A 564 -24.44 26.98 -0.60
CA GLN A 564 -24.62 28.26 0.10
C GLN A 564 -25.15 29.41 -0.77
N TRP A 565 -24.87 29.43 -2.07
CA TRP A 565 -25.33 30.47 -3.01
C TRP A 565 -26.35 29.98 -4.03
N ASN A 566 -27.07 28.91 -3.68
CA ASN A 566 -28.16 28.35 -4.48
C ASN A 566 -27.71 27.82 -5.85
N HIS A 567 -26.52 27.21 -5.93
CA HIS A 567 -25.99 26.52 -7.10
C HIS A 567 -26.44 25.04 -7.14
N LEU A 568 -27.73 24.78 -6.93
CA LEU A 568 -28.25 23.47 -6.52
C LEU A 568 -28.49 22.46 -7.65
N ALA A 569 -28.62 22.91 -8.89
CA ALA A 569 -28.78 22.06 -10.07
C ALA A 569 -28.51 22.90 -11.32
N ASP A 570 -28.08 22.25 -12.39
CA ASP A 570 -27.93 22.83 -13.72
C ASP A 570 -28.88 22.15 -14.68
N SER A 571 -29.80 22.91 -15.29
CA SER A 571 -30.75 22.38 -16.30
C SER A 571 -30.22 22.51 -17.73
N SER A 572 -28.92 22.74 -17.88
CA SER A 572 -28.22 22.81 -19.17
C SER A 572 -27.91 21.41 -19.69
N PHE A 573 -27.39 21.34 -20.92
CA PHE A 573 -26.87 20.09 -21.48
C PHE A 573 -25.35 20.03 -21.38
N ILE A 574 -24.85 18.85 -21.01
CA ILE A 574 -23.42 18.53 -20.93
C ILE A 574 -23.17 17.33 -21.83
N ASP A 575 -22.12 17.40 -22.62
CA ASP A 575 -21.73 16.35 -23.55
C ASP A 575 -20.21 16.17 -23.53
N GLU A 576 -19.71 14.97 -23.84
CA GLU A 576 -18.28 14.63 -23.92
C GLU A 576 -17.44 15.08 -22.69
N LEU A 577 -17.89 14.77 -21.47
CA LEU A 577 -17.18 15.19 -20.26
C LEU A 577 -15.92 14.38 -20.01
N ARG A 578 -14.76 15.03 -20.00
CA ARG A 578 -13.44 14.41 -19.78
C ARG A 578 -12.66 15.10 -18.66
N PHE A 579 -11.87 14.32 -17.91
CA PHE A 579 -10.85 14.84 -16.98
C PHE A 579 -9.47 14.32 -17.30
N TYR A 580 -8.47 15.08 -16.87
CA TYR A 580 -7.06 14.84 -17.14
C TYR A 580 -6.20 15.05 -15.90
N ASN A 581 -5.17 14.21 -15.74
CA ASN A 581 -4.22 14.23 -14.61
C ASN A 581 -3.09 15.26 -14.77
N LYS A 582 -3.25 16.17 -15.74
CA LYS A 582 -2.28 17.19 -16.13
C LYS A 582 -3.00 18.48 -16.50
N ALA A 583 -2.31 19.60 -16.37
CA ALA A 583 -2.79 20.85 -16.94
C ALA A 583 -2.58 20.85 -18.46
N LEU A 584 -3.66 20.64 -19.21
CA LEU A 584 -3.63 20.72 -20.68
C LEU A 584 -3.16 22.09 -21.20
N SER A 585 -2.39 22.07 -22.27
CA SER A 585 -2.06 23.24 -23.07
C SER A 585 -3.26 23.71 -23.90
N GLN A 586 -3.21 24.95 -24.39
CA GLN A 586 -4.24 25.47 -25.29
C GLN A 586 -4.34 24.62 -26.56
N GLU A 587 -3.21 24.18 -27.11
CA GLU A 587 -3.16 23.32 -28.28
C GLU A 587 -3.84 21.96 -28.04
N GLU A 588 -3.61 21.32 -26.89
CA GLU A 588 -4.29 20.07 -26.51
C GLU A 588 -5.81 20.28 -26.35
N ILE A 589 -6.25 21.38 -25.74
CA ILE A 589 -7.68 21.71 -25.62
C ILE A 589 -8.32 21.90 -27.00
N MET A 590 -7.63 22.57 -27.92
CA MET A 590 -8.12 22.70 -29.30
C MET A 590 -8.15 21.35 -30.03
N GLU A 591 -7.20 20.45 -29.76
CA GLU A 591 -7.19 19.10 -30.33
C GLU A 591 -8.38 18.29 -29.87
N VAL A 592 -8.69 18.28 -28.56
CA VAL A 592 -9.88 17.63 -28.00
C VAL A 592 -11.14 18.16 -28.69
N ARG A 593 -11.35 19.49 -28.63
CA ARG A 593 -12.51 20.14 -29.25
C ARG A 593 -12.69 19.79 -30.72
N ASN A 594 -11.62 19.74 -31.50
CA ASN A 594 -11.70 19.46 -32.93
C ASN A 594 -11.87 17.97 -33.24
N THR A 595 -11.55 17.08 -32.30
CA THR A 595 -11.75 15.64 -32.45
C THR A 595 -13.20 15.25 -32.24
N ASP A 596 -13.92 15.96 -31.37
CA ASP A 596 -15.35 15.76 -31.13
C ASP A 596 -16.24 16.24 -32.31
N LEU A 597 -15.73 17.14 -33.15
CA LEU A 597 -16.43 17.74 -34.32
C LEU A 597 -16.20 16.98 -35.62
#